data_AF-A0A3P8R1G4-F1
#
_entry.id   AF-A0A3P8R1G4-F1
#
_cell.length_a   1.000
_cell.length_b   1.000
_cell.length_c   1.000
_cell.angle_alpha   90.00
_cell.angle_beta   90.00
_cell.angle_gamma   90.00
#
_symmetry.space_group_name_H-M   'P 1'
#
loop_
_entity.id
_entity.type
_entity.pdbx_description
1 polymer ?
#
loop_
_entity_poly.entity_id
_entity_poly.type
_entity_poly.pdbx_seq_one_letter_code
_entity_poly.pdbx_strand_id
1 'polypeptide(L)'
;MRLGSLHRLRGVSLLLLLQTTTSMVMLPNSTGWEQILDKYLDEDGDWWEAKQRGKRAITDSDAQLILDLHNKLRGQVYPPASNMEYMVWDTELERTAEEWAETCLWEHGPAGLLPQIGQNLGAHWGRYRPPTSHVQAWYDEVKDYSFPYPQECNPYCPFRCSGPVCTHYTQVLVWATSSRIGCAINLCYNMNVWGQIWAKAVYLVCNYSPKGNWWGHAPYKHGTPCSSCPPSYGGGCKDNLCYKGKKKPHIERGRQKSVRTQRPLCLCVTAQLVTCDTKLRDQCKGTTCNRYECPAGCLDATGKVVGTVYYEMQSSVCRAGLHAGVIDNDGGWMDVTRQGRKDFFIKSYKNGVQSLGKYQSANSFTVSRVTVKAITCETTVAQLCPYERPVKHCPRLYCPRNCVEENPHISRVIGTRIYSDKSSICRAAVHAGVIRNDVGGYIDVMPVDKRKHYIASYQNGISSERYLLSSPCGPNHFRMQAVTSCMQCTW
;
A
#
# COMPACT_ATOMS: atom_id res chain seq x y z
N MET A 1 38.58 67.11 -29.37
CA MET A 1 38.46 67.05 -30.85
C MET A 1 39.14 65.77 -31.35
N ARG A 2 38.82 65.32 -32.57
CA ARG A 2 39.50 64.36 -33.51
C ARG A 2 40.57 63.38 -32.95
N LEU A 3 40.47 62.05 -33.12
CA LEU A 3 40.44 61.18 -34.34
C LEU A 3 41.83 60.92 -34.99
N GLY A 4 42.09 59.65 -35.36
CA GLY A 4 43.32 59.12 -36.00
C GLY A 4 44.27 58.47 -34.98
N SER A 5 44.59 57.17 -34.93
CA SER A 5 44.42 56.01 -35.84
C SER A 5 45.29 55.97 -37.09
N LEU A 6 46.42 55.25 -37.04
CA LEU A 6 46.75 54.03 -37.85
C LEU A 6 48.23 53.64 -37.73
N HIS A 7 48.55 52.34 -37.57
CA HIS A 7 49.49 51.61 -38.44
C HIS A 7 49.43 50.08 -38.24
N ARG A 8 49.96 49.32 -39.23
CA ARG A 8 49.91 47.86 -39.42
C ARG A 8 51.19 47.39 -40.14
N LEU A 9 51.67 46.13 -40.14
CA LEU A 9 51.29 44.86 -39.47
C LEU A 9 52.49 44.43 -38.54
N ARG A 10 52.96 43.18 -38.28
CA ARG A 10 52.59 41.78 -38.61
C ARG A 10 53.28 40.76 -37.67
N GLY A 11 52.57 39.71 -37.23
CA GLY A 11 53.14 38.48 -36.63
C GLY A 11 53.60 38.59 -35.17
N VAL A 12 53.69 37.51 -34.38
CA VAL A 12 53.30 36.08 -34.57
C VAL A 12 52.62 35.57 -33.29
N SER A 13 51.78 34.54 -33.39
CA SER A 13 50.91 34.04 -32.32
C SER A 13 51.63 33.38 -31.13
N LEU A 14 51.09 33.60 -29.92
CA LEU A 14 50.80 32.52 -28.97
C LEU A 14 49.66 32.94 -28.02
N LEU A 15 48.68 32.07 -27.79
CA LEU A 15 47.68 32.24 -26.72
C LEU A 15 48.05 31.35 -25.53
N LEU A 16 47.94 31.89 -24.32
CA LEU A 16 47.98 31.13 -23.07
C LEU A 16 46.94 31.69 -22.10
N LEU A 17 46.00 30.84 -21.68
CA LEU A 17 44.95 31.15 -20.73
C LEU A 17 45.43 30.83 -19.31
N LEU A 18 45.25 31.76 -18.37
CA LEU A 18 45.42 31.49 -16.94
C LEU A 18 44.07 31.08 -16.34
N GLN A 19 43.99 29.83 -15.88
CA GLN A 19 42.81 29.27 -15.22
C GLN A 19 42.84 29.55 -13.71
N THR A 20 41.67 29.76 -13.12
CA THR A 20 41.49 29.90 -11.67
C THR A 20 41.46 28.54 -10.97
N THR A 21 42.20 28.40 -9.88
CA THR A 21 42.35 27.14 -9.13
C THR A 21 41.25 26.94 -8.10
N THR A 22 40.09 26.39 -8.51
CA THR A 22 39.14 25.80 -7.57
C THR A 22 39.49 24.34 -7.29
N SER A 23 39.92 24.04 -6.05
CA SER A 23 40.20 22.67 -5.61
C SER A 23 38.93 21.83 -5.47
N MET A 24 38.47 21.22 -6.57
CA MET A 24 37.44 20.19 -6.52
C MET A 24 37.95 18.96 -5.77
N VAL A 25 37.30 18.61 -4.66
CA VAL A 25 37.50 17.34 -3.97
C VAL A 25 36.86 16.24 -4.81
N MET A 26 37.69 15.50 -5.55
CA MET A 26 37.26 14.39 -6.39
C MET A 26 36.74 13.23 -5.54
N LEU A 27 35.43 12.96 -5.60
CA LEU A 27 34.83 11.72 -5.10
C LEU A 27 35.02 10.62 -6.15
N PRO A 28 35.58 9.43 -5.81
CA PRO A 28 35.97 8.45 -6.80
C PRO A 28 34.84 7.51 -7.27
N ASN A 29 34.84 7.21 -8.57
CA ASN A 29 34.16 6.09 -9.26
C ASN A 29 32.63 5.92 -9.12
N SER A 30 31.90 6.32 -10.17
CA SER A 30 30.53 5.87 -10.48
C SER A 30 30.41 5.24 -11.88
N THR A 31 31.52 4.72 -12.43
CA THR A 31 31.69 4.25 -13.83
C THR A 31 30.75 3.13 -14.28
N GLY A 32 30.05 2.46 -13.37
CA GLY A 32 29.04 1.44 -13.70
C GLY A 32 27.71 1.98 -14.23
N TRP A 33 27.43 3.29 -14.16
CA TRP A 33 26.17 3.88 -14.62
C TRP A 33 26.28 4.69 -15.92
N GLU A 34 27.46 5.21 -16.25
CA GLU A 34 27.68 5.91 -17.52
C GLU A 34 27.47 4.96 -18.71
N GLN A 35 27.96 3.72 -18.63
CA GLN A 35 27.72 2.68 -19.63
C GLN A 35 26.24 2.26 -19.78
N ILE A 36 25.38 2.58 -18.79
CA ILE A 36 23.93 2.33 -18.86
C ILE A 36 23.21 3.53 -19.50
N LEU A 37 23.71 4.75 -19.30
CA LEU A 37 23.23 5.97 -19.96
C LEU A 37 23.62 6.01 -21.45
N ASP A 38 24.86 5.63 -21.77
CA ASP A 38 25.42 5.66 -23.13
C ASP A 38 24.62 4.75 -24.09
N LYS A 39 24.14 3.61 -23.58
CA LYS A 39 23.30 2.65 -24.31
C LYS A 39 21.92 3.19 -24.74
N TYR A 40 21.56 4.41 -24.34
CA TYR A 40 20.30 5.08 -24.72
C TYR A 40 20.52 6.32 -25.60
N LEU A 41 21.74 6.58 -26.09
CA LEU A 41 22.05 7.77 -26.90
C LEU A 41 22.01 7.55 -28.42
N ASP A 42 22.18 6.31 -28.88
CA ASP A 42 22.21 5.96 -30.32
C ASP A 42 20.95 5.20 -30.78
N GLU A 43 19.77 5.83 -30.77
CA GLU A 43 18.61 5.37 -31.57
C GLU A 43 17.61 6.51 -31.85
N ASP A 44 17.77 7.19 -33.00
CA ASP A 44 16.88 8.24 -33.54
C ASP A 44 15.53 7.66 -34.04
N GLY A 45 14.80 6.97 -33.16
CA GLY A 45 13.46 6.44 -33.41
C GLY A 45 12.34 7.38 -32.92
N ASP A 46 11.15 7.28 -33.54
CA ASP A 46 9.94 7.95 -33.04
C ASP A 46 9.45 7.30 -31.74
N TRP A 47 10.02 7.71 -30.61
CA TRP A 47 9.80 7.15 -29.26
C TRP A 47 8.38 7.35 -28.67
N TRP A 48 7.36 7.69 -29.48
CA TRP A 48 5.97 7.84 -29.03
C TRP A 48 4.94 7.56 -30.14
N GLU A 49 4.27 6.41 -30.08
CA GLU A 49 2.94 6.26 -30.69
C GLU A 49 1.86 6.81 -29.74
N ALA A 50 0.78 7.38 -30.30
CA ALA A 50 -0.32 7.92 -29.51
C ALA A 50 -1.01 6.84 -28.63
N LYS A 51 -1.30 7.18 -27.37
CA LYS A 51 -1.74 6.26 -26.30
C LYS A 51 -3.05 5.53 -26.62
N GLN A 52 -2.95 4.30 -27.14
CA GLN A 52 -4.05 3.34 -27.12
C GLN A 52 -4.49 3.09 -25.66
N ARG A 53 -5.80 3.12 -25.39
CA ARG A 53 -6.37 2.95 -24.04
C ARG A 53 -5.99 1.58 -23.45
N GLY A 54 -5.04 1.58 -22.50
CA GLY A 54 -4.65 0.37 -21.75
C GLY A 54 -3.15 0.22 -21.43
N LYS A 55 -2.27 1.04 -22.01
CA LYS A 55 -0.84 1.11 -21.62
C LYS A 55 -0.65 2.11 -20.45
N ARG A 56 0.24 1.78 -19.51
CA ARG A 56 0.63 2.65 -18.37
C ARG A 56 1.25 3.97 -18.83
N ALA A 57 1.13 5.03 -18.01
CA ALA A 57 1.82 6.32 -18.20
C ALA A 57 3.33 6.31 -17.88
N ILE A 58 3.88 5.20 -17.37
CA ILE A 58 5.31 5.00 -17.17
C ILE A 58 5.65 3.53 -17.42
N THR A 59 6.83 3.22 -17.96
CA THR A 59 7.22 1.81 -18.15
C THR A 59 7.62 1.18 -16.82
N ASP A 60 7.45 -0.14 -16.70
CA ASP A 60 7.92 -0.92 -15.54
C ASP A 60 9.43 -0.78 -15.30
N SER A 61 10.21 -0.46 -16.34
CA SER A 61 11.65 -0.18 -16.26
C SER A 61 11.90 1.20 -15.65
N ASP A 62 11.25 2.25 -16.17
CA ASP A 62 11.39 3.63 -15.66
C ASP A 62 10.92 3.76 -14.21
N ALA A 63 9.82 3.08 -13.86
CA ALA A 63 9.32 3.03 -12.48
C ALA A 63 10.33 2.40 -11.51
N GLN A 64 11.04 1.35 -11.94
CA GLN A 64 12.14 0.75 -11.16
C GLN A 64 13.35 1.67 -11.07
N LEU A 65 13.77 2.29 -12.18
CA LEU A 65 14.89 3.25 -12.20
C LEU A 65 14.63 4.46 -11.30
N ILE A 66 13.40 4.99 -11.28
CA ILE A 66 12.99 6.06 -10.35
C ILE A 66 13.05 5.58 -8.89
N LEU A 67 12.54 4.38 -8.60
CA LEU A 67 12.50 3.82 -7.24
C LEU A 67 13.90 3.54 -6.67
N ASP A 68 14.78 2.96 -7.48
CA ASP A 68 16.14 2.62 -7.09
C ASP A 68 17.01 3.88 -6.95
N LEU A 69 16.82 4.89 -7.80
CA LEU A 69 17.48 6.19 -7.65
C LEU A 69 17.03 6.91 -6.37
N HIS A 70 15.72 6.93 -6.06
CA HIS A 70 15.23 7.49 -4.79
C HIS A 70 15.86 6.80 -3.58
N ASN A 71 15.88 5.45 -3.54
CA ASN A 71 16.49 4.72 -2.43
C ASN A 71 18.00 4.95 -2.35
N LYS A 72 18.72 4.96 -3.49
CA LYS A 72 20.16 5.27 -3.54
C LYS A 72 20.48 6.66 -2.93
N LEU A 73 19.77 7.70 -3.38
CA LEU A 73 19.97 9.07 -2.89
C LEU A 73 19.62 9.21 -1.40
N ARG A 74 18.55 8.55 -0.93
CA ARG A 74 18.16 8.50 0.49
C ARG A 74 19.21 7.82 1.37
N GLY A 75 19.92 6.82 0.84
CA GLY A 75 21.04 6.16 1.52
C GLY A 75 22.36 6.95 1.52
N GLN A 76 22.43 8.05 0.75
CA GLN A 76 23.63 8.87 0.53
C GLN A 76 23.50 10.31 1.07
N VAL A 77 22.45 10.61 1.84
CA VAL A 77 22.22 11.95 2.41
C VAL A 77 23.31 12.36 3.41
N TYR A 78 23.60 13.67 3.43
CA TYR A 78 24.45 14.32 4.42
C TYR A 78 23.68 15.49 5.06
N PRO A 79 23.70 15.65 6.40
CA PRO A 79 24.29 14.76 7.39
C PRO A 79 23.55 13.39 7.47
N PRO A 80 24.15 12.33 8.05
CA PRO A 80 23.59 10.98 7.98
C PRO A 80 22.25 10.81 8.73
N ALA A 81 21.36 10.00 8.18
CA ALA A 81 20.00 9.82 8.66
C ALA A 81 19.80 8.51 9.45
N SER A 82 19.39 8.61 10.71
CA SER A 82 19.20 7.47 11.62
C SER A 82 17.90 6.69 11.44
N ASN A 83 16.89 7.28 10.78
CA ASN A 83 15.53 6.74 10.69
C ASN A 83 14.95 6.71 9.27
N MET A 84 15.80 6.74 8.23
CA MET A 84 15.37 6.82 6.83
C MET A 84 14.66 5.53 6.38
N GLU A 85 13.37 5.59 6.06
CA GLU A 85 12.62 4.40 5.62
C GLU A 85 12.88 4.09 4.14
N TYR A 86 13.04 2.80 3.82
CA TYR A 86 13.11 2.29 2.44
C TYR A 86 11.78 2.54 1.71
N MET A 87 11.85 3.17 0.52
CA MET A 87 10.69 3.44 -0.33
C MET A 87 10.28 2.23 -1.16
N VAL A 88 8.97 2.02 -1.30
CA VAL A 88 8.39 1.04 -2.24
C VAL A 88 7.44 1.72 -3.23
N TRP A 89 7.31 1.15 -4.44
CA TRP A 89 6.33 1.63 -5.41
C TRP A 89 4.90 1.30 -4.97
N ASP A 90 3.96 2.23 -5.16
CA ASP A 90 2.53 2.07 -4.89
C ASP A 90 1.71 2.47 -6.12
N THR A 91 1.01 1.50 -6.70
CA THR A 91 0.25 1.67 -7.95
C THR A 91 -0.99 2.55 -7.80
N GLU A 92 -1.46 2.85 -6.58
CA GLU A 92 -2.51 3.86 -6.35
C GLU A 92 -1.93 5.28 -6.42
N LEU A 93 -0.67 5.47 -6.00
CA LEU A 93 0.04 6.74 -6.15
C LEU A 93 0.40 7.00 -7.63
N GLU A 94 0.85 5.97 -8.35
CA GLU A 94 1.04 5.97 -9.82
C GLU A 94 -0.25 6.42 -10.54
N ARG A 95 -1.38 5.76 -10.25
CA ARG A 95 -2.68 6.07 -10.86
C ARG A 95 -3.15 7.51 -10.59
N THR A 96 -2.96 8.02 -9.37
CA THR A 96 -3.32 9.42 -9.02
C THR A 96 -2.31 10.45 -9.54
N ALA A 97 -1.08 10.04 -9.85
CA ALA A 97 -0.11 10.87 -10.56
C ALA A 97 -0.44 10.93 -12.07
N GLU A 98 -0.91 9.83 -12.66
CA GLU A 98 -1.40 9.77 -14.05
C GLU A 98 -2.61 10.69 -14.25
N GLU A 99 -3.62 10.58 -13.36
CA GLU A 99 -4.79 11.48 -13.34
C GLU A 99 -4.42 12.97 -13.24
N TRP A 100 -3.27 13.32 -12.65
CA TRP A 100 -2.80 14.72 -12.56
C TRP A 100 -1.92 15.11 -13.76
N ALA A 101 -1.02 14.24 -14.21
CA ALA A 101 -0.16 14.47 -15.37
C ALA A 101 -0.98 14.66 -16.66
N GLU A 102 -2.10 13.94 -16.81
CA GLU A 102 -3.05 14.11 -17.92
C GLU A 102 -3.73 15.49 -17.96
N THR A 103 -3.69 16.28 -16.88
CA THR A 103 -4.24 17.66 -16.88
C THR A 103 -3.35 18.69 -17.59
N CYS A 104 -2.04 18.43 -17.70
CA CYS A 104 -1.04 19.37 -18.20
C CYS A 104 -1.01 20.75 -17.51
N LEU A 105 -1.38 20.82 -16.23
CA LEU A 105 -1.30 22.03 -15.41
C LEU A 105 0.02 22.05 -14.61
N TRP A 106 0.78 23.15 -14.65
CA TRP A 106 1.99 23.34 -13.83
C TRP A 106 1.62 23.81 -12.41
N GLU A 107 0.78 23.03 -11.72
CA GLU A 107 0.33 23.30 -10.35
C GLU A 107 0.32 22.00 -9.53
N HIS A 108 0.32 22.12 -8.21
CA HIS A 108 0.13 20.98 -7.32
C HIS A 108 -1.35 20.58 -7.22
N GLY A 109 -1.64 19.28 -7.27
CA GLY A 109 -3.00 18.80 -7.08
C GLY A 109 -3.18 17.29 -7.23
N PRO A 110 -4.44 16.79 -7.15
CA PRO A 110 -5.65 17.54 -6.83
C PRO A 110 -5.64 18.09 -5.39
N ALA A 111 -6.18 19.29 -5.18
CA ALA A 111 -6.13 19.98 -3.88
C ALA A 111 -6.72 19.18 -2.69
N GLY A 112 -7.68 18.29 -2.95
CA GLY A 112 -8.24 17.39 -1.92
C GLY A 112 -7.32 16.24 -1.47
N LEU A 113 -6.23 15.95 -2.20
CA LEU A 113 -5.25 14.92 -1.88
C LEU A 113 -3.96 15.48 -1.26
N LEU A 114 -3.55 16.70 -1.62
CA LEU A 114 -2.36 17.38 -1.08
C LEU A 114 -2.27 17.48 0.47
N PRO A 115 -3.35 17.40 1.26
CA PRO A 115 -3.24 17.26 2.73
C PRO A 115 -2.77 15.88 3.21
N GLN A 116 -2.89 14.83 2.39
CA GLN A 116 -2.57 13.43 2.73
C GLN A 116 -1.36 12.86 1.98
N ILE A 117 -1.01 13.40 0.81
CA ILE A 117 0.17 13.01 0.02
C ILE A 117 1.19 14.15 -0.09
N GLY A 118 2.46 13.79 -0.26
CA GLY A 118 3.46 14.71 -0.81
C GLY A 118 3.50 14.57 -2.33
N GLN A 119 3.93 15.62 -3.04
CA GLN A 119 4.02 15.62 -4.50
C GLN A 119 5.22 16.44 -4.95
N ASN A 120 6.04 15.87 -5.83
CA ASN A 120 7.06 16.60 -6.60
C ASN A 120 6.65 16.67 -8.07
N LEU A 121 6.98 17.80 -8.70
CA LEU A 121 6.68 18.11 -10.09
C LEU A 121 7.97 18.38 -10.84
N GLY A 122 8.08 17.88 -12.07
CA GLY A 122 9.23 18.09 -12.94
C GLY A 122 8.76 18.25 -14.38
N ALA A 123 9.25 19.28 -15.07
CA ALA A 123 8.99 19.46 -16.48
C ALA A 123 10.30 19.79 -17.22
N HIS A 124 10.40 19.32 -18.46
CA HIS A 124 11.38 19.80 -19.42
C HIS A 124 10.78 19.87 -20.83
N TRP A 125 11.47 20.54 -21.74
CA TRP A 125 11.10 20.66 -23.14
C TRP A 125 12.37 20.65 -24.01
N GLY A 126 12.21 20.40 -25.32
CA GLY A 126 13.33 20.28 -26.25
C GLY A 126 13.92 18.87 -26.29
N ARG A 127 15.21 18.71 -25.97
CA ARG A 127 15.90 17.40 -26.02
C ARG A 127 15.31 16.43 -24.99
N TYR A 128 15.14 15.17 -25.39
CA TYR A 128 14.77 14.07 -24.51
C TYR A 128 15.73 13.99 -23.31
N ARG A 129 15.18 13.73 -22.13
CA ARG A 129 15.93 13.36 -20.92
C ARG A 129 15.24 12.20 -20.22
N PRO A 130 15.98 11.22 -19.68
CA PRO A 130 15.38 10.11 -18.96
C PRO A 130 14.67 10.61 -17.69
N PRO A 131 13.64 9.90 -17.19
CA PRO A 131 12.83 10.37 -16.05
C PRO A 131 13.65 10.65 -14.79
N THR A 132 14.72 9.87 -14.59
CA THR A 132 15.73 10.02 -13.54
C THR A 132 16.40 11.40 -13.48
N SER A 133 16.48 12.14 -14.59
CA SER A 133 17.07 13.48 -14.62
C SER A 133 16.31 14.50 -13.77
N HIS A 134 14.98 14.38 -13.67
CA HIS A 134 14.16 15.21 -12.77
C HIS A 134 14.40 14.86 -11.30
N VAL A 135 14.53 13.56 -11.01
CA VAL A 135 14.83 13.05 -9.65
C VAL A 135 16.20 13.54 -9.18
N GLN A 136 17.19 13.56 -10.07
CA GLN A 136 18.49 14.15 -9.77
C GLN A 136 18.40 15.67 -9.58
N ALA A 137 17.69 16.40 -10.45
CA ALA A 137 17.49 17.84 -10.30
C ALA A 137 16.78 18.23 -8.99
N TRP A 138 15.82 17.43 -8.53
CA TRP A 138 15.19 17.58 -7.21
C TRP A 138 16.16 17.28 -6.05
N TYR A 139 17.15 16.41 -6.24
CA TYR A 139 18.17 16.15 -5.23
C TYR A 139 19.22 17.26 -5.17
N ASP A 140 19.60 17.82 -6.33
CA ASP A 140 20.67 18.82 -6.46
C ASP A 140 20.34 20.16 -5.77
N GLU A 141 19.09 20.39 -5.35
CA GLU A 141 18.71 21.47 -4.42
C GLU A 141 19.40 21.34 -3.03
N VAL A 142 19.98 20.17 -2.71
CA VAL A 142 20.76 19.94 -1.47
C VAL A 142 21.91 20.94 -1.28
N LYS A 143 22.48 21.45 -2.38
CA LYS A 143 23.55 22.47 -2.35
C LYS A 143 23.09 23.81 -1.75
N ASP A 144 21.79 24.09 -1.86
CA ASP A 144 21.15 25.35 -1.46
C ASP A 144 20.43 25.22 -0.11
N TYR A 145 20.23 23.98 0.38
CA TYR A 145 19.55 23.66 1.62
C TYR A 145 20.52 23.47 2.80
N SER A 146 20.24 24.09 3.94
CA SER A 146 20.97 23.84 5.19
C SER A 146 20.12 23.03 6.17
N PHE A 147 20.60 21.83 6.53
CA PHE A 147 19.92 20.94 7.46
C PHE A 147 19.89 21.52 8.90
N PRO A 148 18.72 21.65 9.54
CA PRO A 148 18.61 22.17 10.90
C PRO A 148 18.97 21.11 11.94
N TYR A 149 19.94 21.41 12.81
CA TYR A 149 20.33 20.48 13.88
C TYR A 149 19.30 20.46 15.02
N PRO A 150 19.18 19.36 15.80
CA PRO A 150 18.20 19.26 16.89
C PRO A 150 18.29 20.37 17.95
N GLN A 151 19.45 21.00 18.14
CA GLN A 151 19.65 22.14 19.04
C GLN A 151 18.96 23.42 18.56
N GLU A 152 18.70 23.54 17.26
CA GLU A 152 18.04 24.70 16.62
C GLU A 152 16.52 24.53 16.50
N CYS A 153 16.00 23.34 16.81
CA CYS A 153 14.58 22.98 16.67
C CYS A 153 13.79 23.22 17.98
N ASN A 154 13.52 24.49 18.32
CA ASN A 154 12.73 24.82 19.50
C ASN A 154 11.87 26.09 19.31
N PRO A 155 10.52 26.01 19.36
CA PRO A 155 9.68 24.80 19.31
C PRO A 155 9.55 24.21 17.90
N TYR A 156 10.10 24.89 16.88
CA TYR A 156 10.06 24.49 15.47
C TYR A 156 11.48 24.56 14.88
N CYS A 157 11.81 23.65 13.96
CA CYS A 157 13.05 23.69 13.19
C CYS A 157 13.02 24.85 12.16
N PRO A 158 14.10 25.64 12.03
CA PRO A 158 14.20 26.66 10.98
C PRO A 158 14.36 26.02 9.60
N PHE A 159 13.60 26.49 8.61
CA PHE A 159 13.81 26.15 7.21
C PHE A 159 14.83 27.12 6.60
N ARG A 160 16.01 26.62 6.22
CA ARG A 160 17.07 27.41 5.57
C ARG A 160 17.27 26.94 4.13
N CYS A 161 16.88 27.79 3.19
CA CYS A 161 17.09 27.63 1.76
C CYS A 161 17.74 28.91 1.22
N SER A 162 18.85 28.77 0.50
CA SER A 162 19.61 29.88 -0.09
C SER A 162 19.31 30.08 -1.58
N GLY A 163 18.72 29.06 -2.21
CA GLY A 163 18.33 29.05 -3.62
C GLY A 163 16.86 29.44 -3.83
N PRO A 164 16.40 29.49 -5.10
CA PRO A 164 15.01 29.85 -5.42
C PRO A 164 14.00 28.77 -5.01
N VAL A 165 14.43 27.50 -4.94
CA VAL A 165 13.61 26.35 -4.53
C VAL A 165 14.51 25.34 -3.80
N CYS A 166 14.11 24.91 -2.61
CA CYS A 166 14.67 23.74 -1.91
C CYS A 166 13.58 22.74 -1.47
N THR A 167 12.36 22.91 -2.00
CA THR A 167 11.19 22.12 -1.58
C THR A 167 11.15 20.76 -2.22
N HIS A 168 11.72 20.51 -3.40
CA HIS A 168 11.66 19.17 -4.00
C HIS A 168 12.59 18.18 -3.30
N TYR A 169 13.79 18.64 -2.87
CA TYR A 169 14.68 17.87 -1.99
C TYR A 169 13.98 17.57 -0.66
N THR A 170 13.56 18.62 0.05
CA THR A 170 13.04 18.50 1.41
C THR A 170 11.67 17.85 1.51
N GLN A 171 10.72 18.14 0.61
CA GLN A 171 9.32 17.79 0.80
C GLN A 171 9.07 16.28 0.80
N VAL A 172 9.79 15.53 -0.03
CA VAL A 172 9.49 14.10 -0.24
C VAL A 172 10.69 13.24 -0.61
N LEU A 173 11.71 13.77 -1.31
CA LEU A 173 12.82 12.93 -1.78
C LEU A 173 13.64 12.37 -0.60
N VAL A 174 14.05 13.22 0.35
CA VAL A 174 14.78 12.79 1.57
C VAL A 174 13.91 12.69 2.83
N TRP A 175 12.58 12.78 2.74
CA TRP A 175 11.73 12.75 3.93
C TRP A 175 11.67 11.35 4.55
N ALA A 176 12.11 11.19 5.80
CA ALA A 176 12.38 9.88 6.41
C ALA A 176 11.16 8.96 6.43
N THR A 177 9.99 9.49 6.83
CA THR A 177 8.75 8.71 6.99
C THR A 177 8.01 8.44 5.68
N SER A 178 8.45 9.01 4.55
CA SER A 178 7.80 8.79 3.25
C SER A 178 8.26 7.45 2.66
N SER A 179 7.51 6.39 2.96
CA SER A 179 7.86 5.01 2.60
C SER A 179 7.24 4.50 1.29
N ARG A 180 6.43 5.32 0.60
CA ARG A 180 5.84 4.98 -0.70
C ARG A 180 5.97 6.10 -1.72
N ILE A 181 6.13 5.72 -2.98
CA ILE A 181 6.17 6.58 -4.15
C ILE A 181 5.35 5.96 -5.28
N GLY A 182 4.75 6.77 -6.14
CA GLY A 182 4.27 6.36 -7.46
C GLY A 182 4.24 7.59 -8.37
N CYS A 183 4.78 7.44 -9.58
CA CYS A 183 4.93 8.54 -10.53
C CYS A 183 4.30 8.21 -11.88
N ALA A 184 3.96 9.23 -12.64
CA ALA A 184 3.49 9.13 -14.02
C ALA A 184 4.09 10.24 -14.88
N ILE A 185 4.18 9.97 -16.18
CA ILE A 185 4.72 10.90 -17.18
C ILE A 185 3.63 11.19 -18.22
N ASN A 186 3.52 12.43 -18.66
CA ASN A 186 2.68 12.81 -19.78
C ASN A 186 3.41 13.77 -20.73
N LEU A 187 3.03 13.75 -22.02
CA LEU A 187 3.52 14.69 -23.03
C LEU A 187 2.49 15.78 -23.29
N CYS A 188 2.78 16.98 -22.81
CA CYS A 188 1.91 18.14 -22.89
C CYS A 188 2.28 18.99 -24.10
N TYR A 189 1.45 18.94 -25.16
CA TYR A 189 1.71 19.66 -26.41
C TYR A 189 1.88 21.17 -26.23
N ASN A 190 1.10 21.77 -25.34
CA ASN A 190 1.28 23.14 -24.85
C ASN A 190 1.11 23.11 -23.33
N MET A 191 2.10 23.60 -22.59
CA MET A 191 2.06 23.68 -21.12
C MET A 191 2.50 25.07 -20.66
N ASN A 192 1.70 25.76 -19.85
CA ASN A 192 2.10 27.04 -19.26
C ASN A 192 2.98 26.78 -18.03
N VAL A 193 4.26 27.13 -18.12
CA VAL A 193 5.27 26.95 -17.07
C VAL A 193 5.83 28.33 -16.74
N TRP A 194 5.49 28.85 -15.54
CA TRP A 194 5.87 30.18 -15.06
C TRP A 194 5.57 31.35 -16.04
N GLY A 195 4.47 31.26 -16.79
CA GLY A 195 4.05 32.28 -17.76
C GLY A 195 4.62 32.10 -19.18
N GLN A 196 5.42 31.05 -19.42
CA GLN A 196 5.91 30.68 -20.74
C GLN A 196 5.19 29.42 -21.24
N ILE A 197 4.73 29.43 -22.49
CA ILE A 197 4.14 28.23 -23.11
C ILE A 197 5.28 27.35 -23.64
N TRP A 198 5.50 26.21 -23.00
CA TRP A 198 6.44 25.20 -23.46
C TRP A 198 5.73 24.24 -24.42
N ALA A 199 6.25 24.14 -25.64
CA ALA A 199 5.74 23.23 -26.67
C ALA A 199 6.34 21.83 -26.51
N LYS A 200 5.51 20.78 -26.57
CA LYS A 200 5.89 19.38 -26.31
C LYS A 200 6.65 19.22 -24.99
N ALA A 201 6.14 19.78 -23.91
CA ALA A 201 6.71 19.63 -22.57
C ALA A 201 6.49 18.20 -22.05
N VAL A 202 7.54 17.56 -21.55
CA VAL A 202 7.43 16.29 -20.81
C VAL A 202 7.21 16.62 -19.35
N TYR A 203 6.09 16.16 -18.78
CA TYR A 203 5.67 16.44 -17.41
C TYR A 203 5.70 15.17 -16.58
N LEU A 204 6.55 15.15 -15.55
CA LEU A 204 6.65 14.11 -14.52
C LEU A 204 5.93 14.57 -13.25
N VAL A 205 4.97 13.78 -12.79
CA VAL A 205 4.33 13.93 -11.48
C VAL A 205 4.75 12.74 -10.62
N CYS A 206 5.29 12.99 -9.43
CA CYS A 206 5.57 11.95 -8.43
C CYS A 206 4.75 12.21 -7.17
N ASN A 207 3.87 11.27 -6.81
CA ASN A 207 3.09 11.28 -5.57
C ASN A 207 3.72 10.35 -4.53
N TYR A 208 3.70 10.74 -3.26
CA TYR A 208 4.36 10.02 -2.16
C TYR A 208 3.46 9.92 -0.93
N SER A 209 3.62 8.86 -0.15
CA SER A 209 2.86 8.66 1.09
C SER A 209 3.67 7.93 2.18
N PRO A 210 3.53 8.30 3.47
CA PRO A 210 2.96 9.54 4.00
C PRO A 210 3.56 10.84 3.43
N LYS A 211 2.82 11.94 3.57
CA LYS A 211 3.28 13.30 3.23
C LYS A 211 4.50 13.72 4.06
N GLY A 212 5.46 14.39 3.42
CA GLY A 212 6.55 15.15 4.06
C GLY A 212 6.39 16.67 3.92
N ASN A 213 7.42 17.42 4.32
CA ASN A 213 7.39 18.86 4.66
C ASN A 213 6.32 19.21 5.71
N TRP A 214 6.45 18.62 6.88
CA TRP A 214 5.71 19.09 8.04
C TRP A 214 6.35 20.37 8.55
N TRP A 215 5.60 21.48 8.52
CA TRP A 215 6.11 22.80 8.88
C TRP A 215 6.74 22.77 10.29
N GLY A 216 7.97 23.27 10.40
CA GLY A 216 8.72 23.25 11.65
C GLY A 216 9.36 21.90 12.04
N HIS A 217 9.40 20.90 11.15
CA HIS A 217 10.10 19.63 11.37
C HIS A 217 11.23 19.40 10.37
N ALA A 218 12.36 18.85 10.85
CA ALA A 218 13.46 18.38 10.00
C ALA A 218 13.04 17.15 9.16
N PRO A 219 13.58 16.97 7.94
CA PRO A 219 13.15 15.90 7.04
C PRO A 219 13.52 14.49 7.51
N TYR A 220 14.57 14.36 8.31
CA TYR A 220 15.01 13.11 8.94
C TYR A 220 15.70 13.41 10.27
N LYS A 221 15.93 12.38 11.10
CA LYS A 221 16.71 12.51 12.34
C LYS A 221 18.19 12.28 12.05
N HIS A 222 19.02 13.30 12.25
CA HIS A 222 20.48 13.15 12.19
C HIS A 222 20.95 12.07 13.18
N GLY A 223 21.86 11.19 12.74
CA GLY A 223 22.56 10.22 13.57
C GLY A 223 23.11 9.05 12.76
N THR A 224 23.72 8.07 13.44
CA THR A 224 24.22 6.84 12.83
C THR A 224 23.12 6.15 11.99
N PRO A 225 23.39 5.75 10.73
CA PRO A 225 22.41 5.11 9.88
C PRO A 225 21.68 3.94 10.55
N CYS A 226 20.37 3.86 10.32
CA CYS A 226 19.45 2.86 10.88
C CYS A 226 19.33 2.79 12.42
N SER A 227 20.03 3.61 13.22
CA SER A 227 19.99 3.49 14.70
C SER A 227 18.64 3.81 15.33
N SER A 228 17.75 4.48 14.59
CA SER A 228 16.41 4.91 15.02
C SER A 228 15.32 4.40 14.07
N CYS A 229 15.51 3.25 13.43
CA CYS A 229 14.48 2.63 12.58
C CYS A 229 13.19 2.31 13.36
N PRO A 230 11.99 2.54 12.78
CA PRO A 230 10.73 2.22 13.46
C PRO A 230 10.61 0.71 13.74
N PRO A 231 10.06 0.27 14.89
CA PRO A 231 9.95 -1.15 15.23
C PRO A 231 9.26 -2.04 14.17
N SER A 232 8.37 -1.46 13.35
CA SER A 232 7.73 -2.17 12.23
C SER A 232 8.71 -2.66 11.14
N TYR A 233 9.96 -2.19 11.14
CA TYR A 233 11.03 -2.65 10.25
C TYR A 233 11.87 -3.79 10.84
N GLY A 234 11.65 -4.19 12.09
CA GLY A 234 12.27 -5.37 12.70
C GLY A 234 13.80 -5.30 12.83
N GLY A 235 14.38 -4.09 12.90
CA GLY A 235 15.83 -3.89 12.98
C GLY A 235 16.60 -4.13 11.67
N GLY A 236 15.91 -4.40 10.55
CA GLY A 236 16.57 -4.57 9.26
C GLY A 236 17.15 -3.25 8.74
N CYS A 237 18.46 -3.24 8.44
CA CYS A 237 19.15 -2.15 7.77
C CYS A 237 19.73 -2.67 6.44
N LYS A 238 19.59 -1.91 5.35
CA LYS A 238 20.23 -2.17 4.05
C LYS A 238 20.53 -0.84 3.36
N ASP A 239 21.75 -0.65 2.88
CA ASP A 239 22.19 0.55 2.14
C ASP A 239 21.85 1.87 2.88
N ASN A 240 22.09 1.91 4.20
CA ASN A 240 21.73 2.99 5.13
C ASN A 240 20.22 3.24 5.34
N LEU A 241 19.34 2.38 4.81
CA LEU A 241 17.87 2.47 4.91
C LEU A 241 17.27 1.40 5.84
N CYS A 242 16.22 1.78 6.55
CA CYS A 242 15.38 0.85 7.31
C CYS A 242 14.61 -0.06 6.34
N TYR A 243 14.90 -1.37 6.37
CA TYR A 243 14.40 -2.35 5.39
C TYR A 243 13.57 -3.46 6.05
N LYS A 244 12.31 -3.60 5.61
CA LYS A 244 11.41 -4.69 6.04
C LYS A 244 11.84 -6.02 5.41
N GLY A 245 12.61 -6.81 6.16
CA GLY A 245 13.14 -8.11 5.75
C GLY A 245 12.05 -9.10 5.32
N LYS A 246 11.78 -9.21 4.02
CA LYS A 246 10.97 -10.29 3.46
C LYS A 246 11.70 -11.61 3.68
N LYS A 247 11.09 -12.57 4.40
CA LYS A 247 11.49 -13.99 4.35
C LYS A 247 11.38 -14.45 2.89
N LYS A 248 12.51 -14.58 2.20
CA LYS A 248 12.54 -15.13 0.83
C LYS A 248 12.06 -16.58 0.87
N PRO A 249 11.23 -17.04 -0.07
CA PRO A 249 11.09 -18.48 -0.31
C PRO A 249 12.44 -18.99 -0.82
N HIS A 250 13.13 -19.80 -0.01
CA HIS A 250 14.35 -20.46 -0.47
C HIS A 250 13.97 -21.52 -1.52
N ILE A 251 14.51 -21.36 -2.73
CA ILE A 251 14.52 -22.44 -3.72
C ILE A 251 15.59 -23.43 -3.26
N GLU A 252 15.20 -24.41 -2.45
CA GLU A 252 16.10 -25.47 -2.01
C GLU A 252 16.42 -26.40 -3.19
N ARG A 253 17.59 -26.19 -3.82
CA ARG A 253 18.29 -27.30 -4.47
C ARG A 253 18.75 -28.23 -3.36
N GLY A 254 18.17 -29.42 -3.33
CA GLY A 254 18.12 -30.22 -2.11
C GLY A 254 19.47 -30.75 -1.62
N ARG A 255 19.59 -30.89 -0.30
CA ARG A 255 20.51 -31.86 0.33
C ARG A 255 19.86 -32.36 1.62
N GLN A 256 19.81 -33.68 1.81
CA GLN A 256 19.06 -34.32 2.90
C GLN A 256 19.49 -33.81 4.29
N LYS A 257 18.53 -33.55 5.18
CA LYS A 257 18.76 -33.54 6.63
C LYS A 257 17.61 -34.18 7.40
N SER A 258 18.03 -35.06 8.32
CA SER A 258 17.36 -35.59 9.51
C SER A 258 15.89 -35.23 9.74
N VAL A 259 15.06 -36.27 9.92
CA VAL A 259 13.76 -36.17 10.58
C VAL A 259 13.95 -35.54 11.97
N ARG A 260 13.16 -34.51 12.28
CA ARG A 260 12.88 -34.08 13.66
C ARG A 260 11.39 -33.75 13.75
N THR A 261 10.77 -34.20 14.84
CA THR A 261 9.32 -34.35 14.95
C THR A 261 8.59 -33.00 14.86
N GLN A 262 7.72 -32.82 13.86
CA GLN A 262 6.86 -31.65 13.78
C GLN A 262 5.75 -31.75 14.84
N ARG A 263 5.78 -30.89 15.86
CA ARG A 263 4.54 -30.46 16.52
C ARG A 263 3.76 -29.62 15.49
N PRO A 264 2.46 -29.86 15.27
CA PRO A 264 1.71 -29.13 14.24
C PRO A 264 1.56 -27.66 14.62
N LEU A 265 1.91 -26.74 13.71
CA LEU A 265 1.51 -25.34 13.85
C LEU A 265 -0.01 -25.26 13.61
N CYS A 266 -0.76 -24.92 14.66
CA CYS A 266 -2.11 -24.42 14.50
C CYS A 266 -2.04 -23.08 13.74
N LEU A 267 -2.69 -22.98 12.59
CA LEU A 267 -2.71 -21.77 11.76
C LEU A 267 -4.13 -21.44 11.29
N CYS A 268 -4.97 -21.02 12.24
CA CYS A 268 -6.08 -20.11 11.96
C CYS A 268 -5.50 -18.79 11.41
N VAL A 269 -6.23 -17.93 10.69
CA VAL A 269 -7.35 -17.11 11.18
C VAL A 269 -7.93 -16.33 9.97
N THR A 270 -9.23 -15.98 9.96
CA THR A 270 -9.74 -14.84 9.17
C THR A 270 -10.56 -13.79 9.91
N ALA A 271 -10.97 -14.03 11.17
CA ALA A 271 -11.32 -12.92 12.05
C ALA A 271 -10.02 -12.23 12.46
N GLN A 272 -9.63 -11.18 11.74
CA GLN A 272 -8.34 -10.53 11.95
C GLN A 272 -8.15 -10.22 13.44
N LEU A 273 -7.04 -10.67 14.02
CA LEU A 273 -6.75 -10.45 15.44
C LEU A 273 -6.47 -8.96 15.63
N VAL A 274 -7.50 -8.21 16.01
CA VAL A 274 -7.45 -6.74 16.06
C VAL A 274 -7.16 -6.25 17.46
N THR A 275 -6.40 -5.17 17.57
CA THR A 275 -6.29 -4.40 18.81
C THR A 275 -7.53 -3.50 18.97
N CYS A 276 -7.82 -3.10 20.20
CA CYS A 276 -8.92 -2.18 20.50
C CYS A 276 -8.83 -0.82 19.76
N ASP A 277 -7.65 -0.41 19.31
CA ASP A 277 -7.43 0.82 18.53
C ASP A 277 -7.51 0.63 17.01
N THR A 278 -7.69 -0.60 16.51
CA THR A 278 -7.71 -0.90 15.06
C THR A 278 -8.90 -0.24 14.37
N LYS A 279 -8.64 0.46 13.25
CA LYS A 279 -9.65 1.20 12.47
C LYS A 279 -10.04 0.45 11.20
N LEU A 280 -11.26 0.68 10.70
CA LEU A 280 -11.75 0.02 9.47
C LEU A 280 -11.04 0.49 8.17
N ARG A 281 -10.35 1.64 8.20
CA ARG A 281 -9.44 2.08 7.12
C ARG A 281 -8.09 1.38 7.17
N ASP A 282 -7.65 0.92 8.33
CA ASP A 282 -6.33 0.33 8.54
C ASP A 282 -6.27 -1.13 8.06
N GLN A 283 -7.44 -1.75 7.81
CA GLN A 283 -7.57 -3.16 7.41
C GLN A 283 -8.29 -3.36 6.07
N CYS A 284 -7.67 -4.21 5.24
CA CYS A 284 -8.17 -4.97 4.09
C CYS A 284 -9.25 -4.35 3.16
N LYS A 285 -8.87 -4.13 1.88
CA LYS A 285 -9.80 -3.84 0.77
C LYS A 285 -10.44 -5.15 0.25
N GLY A 286 -11.71 -5.43 0.55
CA GLY A 286 -12.44 -6.58 -0.02
C GLY A 286 -13.75 -6.94 0.70
N THR A 287 -14.53 -7.87 0.15
CA THR A 287 -15.73 -8.47 0.78
C THR A 287 -15.40 -9.53 1.84
N THR A 288 -14.13 -9.95 1.91
CA THR A 288 -13.61 -11.07 2.71
C THR A 288 -13.09 -10.68 4.10
N CYS A 289 -13.20 -9.41 4.48
CA CYS A 289 -12.59 -8.83 5.68
C CYS A 289 -13.60 -8.01 6.52
N ASN A 290 -14.79 -8.56 6.66
CA ASN A 290 -15.93 -7.91 7.30
C ASN A 290 -16.26 -8.45 8.70
N ARG A 291 -15.63 -9.54 9.15
CA ARG A 291 -15.83 -10.13 10.48
C ARG A 291 -14.62 -9.91 11.37
N TYR A 292 -14.87 -9.46 12.60
CA TYR A 292 -13.85 -9.03 13.55
C TYR A 292 -14.06 -9.73 14.90
N GLU A 293 -12.97 -10.25 15.47
CA GLU A 293 -12.91 -10.75 16.84
C GLU A 293 -12.14 -9.71 17.67
N CYS A 294 -12.83 -9.05 18.59
CA CYS A 294 -12.25 -8.05 19.47
C CYS A 294 -11.82 -8.68 20.81
N PRO A 295 -10.65 -8.31 21.35
CA PRO A 295 -10.25 -8.72 22.68
C PRO A 295 -11.08 -8.01 23.76
N ALA A 296 -11.00 -8.51 25.00
CA ALA A 296 -11.53 -7.84 26.18
C ALA A 296 -10.78 -6.54 26.50
N GLY A 297 -11.39 -5.67 27.32
CA GLY A 297 -10.77 -4.45 27.83
C GLY A 297 -10.76 -3.27 26.86
N CYS A 298 -11.53 -3.33 25.76
CA CYS A 298 -11.56 -2.25 24.77
C CYS A 298 -12.28 -0.97 25.20
N LEU A 299 -12.97 -0.96 26.35
CA LEU A 299 -13.65 0.23 26.86
C LEU A 299 -12.68 1.40 27.07
N ASP A 300 -11.54 1.16 27.73
CA ASP A 300 -10.55 2.18 28.11
C ASP A 300 -9.53 2.52 27.01
N ALA A 301 -9.60 1.83 25.87
CA ALA A 301 -8.64 2.00 24.77
C ALA A 301 -8.73 3.38 24.10
N THR A 302 -7.61 3.85 23.53
CA THR A 302 -7.46 5.24 23.05
C THR A 302 -8.18 5.53 21.72
N GLY A 303 -8.52 4.48 20.96
CA GLY A 303 -9.10 4.56 19.63
C GLY A 303 -10.36 5.42 19.58
N LYS A 304 -10.35 6.45 18.74
CA LYS A 304 -11.49 7.38 18.60
C LYS A 304 -12.68 6.65 17.94
N VAL A 305 -13.90 7.01 18.33
CA VAL A 305 -15.14 6.63 17.64
C VAL A 305 -15.79 7.90 17.13
N VAL A 306 -16.22 7.94 15.87
CA VAL A 306 -16.84 9.11 15.24
C VAL A 306 -18.19 8.70 14.67
N GLY A 307 -19.27 9.28 15.18
CA GLY A 307 -20.64 8.99 14.77
C GLY A 307 -21.42 8.05 15.69
N THR A 308 -22.66 7.78 15.29
CA THR A 308 -23.67 7.01 16.04
C THR A 308 -24.57 6.33 15.03
N VAL A 309 -24.83 5.02 15.20
CA VAL A 309 -25.40 4.09 14.19
C VAL A 309 -24.48 3.92 12.98
N TYR A 310 -24.16 5.01 12.28
CA TYR A 310 -23.13 5.08 11.25
C TYR A 310 -21.84 5.63 11.85
N TYR A 311 -20.73 4.93 11.65
CA TYR A 311 -19.40 5.29 12.15
C TYR A 311 -18.46 5.65 11.00
N GLU A 312 -17.62 6.68 11.13
CA GLU A 312 -16.61 6.99 10.10
C GLU A 312 -15.57 5.87 10.04
N MET A 313 -15.08 5.47 8.85
CA MET A 313 -14.08 4.38 8.71
C MET A 313 -12.73 4.61 9.43
N GLN A 314 -12.48 5.81 9.97
CA GLN A 314 -11.33 6.09 10.85
C GLN A 314 -11.63 5.80 12.34
N SER A 315 -12.83 5.34 12.67
CA SER A 315 -13.19 4.90 14.03
C SER A 315 -12.53 3.57 14.36
N SER A 316 -12.16 3.37 15.63
CA SER A 316 -11.91 2.04 16.18
C SER A 316 -13.13 1.14 15.92
N VAL A 317 -12.91 -0.04 15.36
CA VAL A 317 -14.00 -0.97 15.07
C VAL A 317 -14.54 -1.57 16.37
N CYS A 318 -13.66 -1.99 17.29
CA CYS A 318 -14.06 -2.58 18.57
C CYS A 318 -14.81 -1.59 19.47
N ARG A 319 -14.37 -0.33 19.56
CA ARG A 319 -15.08 0.68 20.37
C ARG A 319 -16.37 1.16 19.69
N ALA A 320 -16.47 1.10 18.37
CA ALA A 320 -17.75 1.26 17.68
C ALA A 320 -18.72 0.09 17.97
N GLY A 321 -18.20 -1.14 18.10
CA GLY A 321 -18.92 -2.32 18.56
C GLY A 321 -19.51 -2.16 19.97
N LEU A 322 -18.68 -1.72 20.92
CA LEU A 322 -19.11 -1.37 22.29
C LEU A 322 -20.18 -0.27 22.26
N HIS A 323 -19.91 0.87 21.62
CA HIS A 323 -20.83 2.00 21.51
C HIS A 323 -22.18 1.64 20.85
N ALA A 324 -22.19 0.65 19.95
CA ALA A 324 -23.41 0.14 19.34
C ALA A 324 -24.18 -0.88 20.21
N GLY A 325 -23.56 -1.47 21.24
CA GLY A 325 -24.14 -2.57 22.02
C GLY A 325 -24.13 -3.89 21.26
N VAL A 326 -23.13 -4.05 20.39
CA VAL A 326 -22.93 -5.26 19.56
C VAL A 326 -21.96 -6.24 20.22
N ILE A 327 -20.95 -5.73 20.93
CA ILE A 327 -20.09 -6.49 21.83
C ILE A 327 -20.03 -5.76 23.16
N ASP A 328 -19.62 -6.48 24.19
CA ASP A 328 -19.52 -6.02 25.57
C ASP A 328 -18.02 -5.98 25.97
N ASN A 329 -17.62 -5.52 27.16
CA ASN A 329 -16.19 -5.29 27.45
C ASN A 329 -15.34 -6.57 27.55
N ASP A 330 -15.97 -7.75 27.59
CA ASP A 330 -15.32 -9.05 27.44
C ASP A 330 -14.88 -9.35 25.98
N GLY A 331 -15.26 -8.49 25.03
CA GLY A 331 -14.90 -8.57 23.62
C GLY A 331 -15.85 -9.45 22.81
N GLY A 332 -15.29 -10.23 21.88
CA GLY A 332 -16.02 -11.20 21.06
C GLY A 332 -16.27 -10.75 19.62
N TRP A 333 -17.28 -11.36 19.00
CA TRP A 333 -17.41 -11.45 17.54
C TRP A 333 -18.49 -10.54 16.97
N MET A 334 -18.14 -9.73 15.97
CA MET A 334 -19.06 -8.83 15.27
C MET A 334 -18.83 -8.79 13.75
N ASP A 335 -19.89 -8.48 13.02
CA ASP A 335 -19.83 -8.19 11.59
C ASP A 335 -19.87 -6.68 11.33
N VAL A 336 -19.18 -6.27 10.27
CA VAL A 336 -19.00 -4.89 9.84
C VAL A 336 -19.45 -4.76 8.39
N THR A 337 -20.37 -3.85 8.14
CA THR A 337 -20.83 -3.50 6.79
C THR A 337 -20.27 -2.14 6.43
N ARG A 338 -19.36 -2.08 5.45
CA ARG A 338 -18.96 -0.81 4.83
C ARG A 338 -20.18 -0.20 4.15
N GLN A 339 -20.48 1.05 4.47
CA GLN A 339 -21.63 1.80 3.98
C GLN A 339 -21.17 2.89 3.00
N GLY A 340 -22.15 3.58 2.39
CA GLY A 340 -21.87 4.75 1.58
C GLY A 340 -21.25 5.92 2.36
N ARG A 341 -20.98 7.01 1.64
CA ARG A 341 -20.67 8.31 2.25
C ARG A 341 -21.88 8.80 3.05
N LYS A 342 -21.63 9.41 4.20
CA LYS A 342 -22.61 10.13 5.04
C LYS A 342 -22.11 11.55 5.21
N ASP A 343 -23.01 12.52 5.15
CA ASP A 343 -22.65 13.94 5.09
C ASP A 343 -22.27 14.53 6.45
N PHE A 344 -22.80 13.94 7.52
CA PHE A 344 -22.45 14.26 8.90
C PHE A 344 -22.58 13.03 9.81
N PHE A 345 -21.94 13.11 10.97
CA PHE A 345 -21.87 12.08 11.99
C PHE A 345 -22.25 12.69 13.35
N ILE A 346 -23.26 12.12 14.00
CA ILE A 346 -23.81 12.63 15.28
C ILE A 346 -23.00 12.05 16.46
N LYS A 347 -22.55 12.91 17.38
CA LYS A 347 -21.96 12.50 18.67
C LYS A 347 -23.02 11.93 19.61
N SER A 348 -22.70 10.87 20.33
CA SER A 348 -23.47 10.45 21.51
C SER A 348 -22.57 9.77 22.55
N TYR A 349 -23.15 9.40 23.70
CA TYR A 349 -22.52 8.58 24.71
C TYR A 349 -23.38 7.33 24.91
N LYS A 350 -22.80 6.15 24.70
CA LYS A 350 -23.50 4.86 24.78
C LYS A 350 -22.55 3.78 25.27
N ASN A 351 -23.05 2.94 26.18
CA ASN A 351 -22.36 1.74 26.69
C ASN A 351 -20.91 2.04 27.15
N GLY A 352 -20.75 3.11 27.94
CA GLY A 352 -19.47 3.57 28.44
C GLY A 352 -18.60 4.36 27.45
N VAL A 353 -18.86 4.28 26.14
CA VAL A 353 -18.06 4.93 25.09
C VAL A 353 -18.67 6.28 24.69
N GLN A 354 -17.81 7.30 24.52
CA GLN A 354 -18.20 8.58 23.93
C GLN A 354 -17.77 8.63 22.45
N SER A 355 -18.71 8.94 21.54
CA SER A 355 -18.40 9.20 20.14
C SER A 355 -18.28 10.69 19.83
N LEU A 356 -17.44 11.00 18.85
CA LEU A 356 -17.22 12.34 18.34
C LEU A 356 -18.18 12.66 17.20
N GLY A 357 -18.50 13.95 17.04
CA GLY A 357 -19.33 14.46 15.96
C GLY A 357 -18.47 15.00 14.82
N LYS A 358 -18.98 14.93 13.59
CA LYS A 358 -18.27 15.44 12.40
C LYS A 358 -19.26 15.96 11.36
N TYR A 359 -19.18 17.25 11.07
CA TYR A 359 -20.03 17.94 10.08
C TYR A 359 -19.34 18.01 8.71
N GLN A 360 -18.78 16.88 8.26
CA GLN A 360 -18.04 16.75 7.00
C GLN A 360 -18.33 15.37 6.41
N SER A 361 -18.50 15.31 5.09
CA SER A 361 -18.89 14.07 4.43
C SER A 361 -17.74 13.05 4.40
N ALA A 362 -18.00 11.84 4.91
CA ALA A 362 -17.00 10.78 4.99
C ALA A 362 -17.62 9.40 4.77
N ASN A 363 -16.78 8.42 4.39
CA ASN A 363 -17.23 7.05 4.19
C ASN A 363 -17.53 6.40 5.53
N SER A 364 -18.65 5.70 5.62
CA SER A 364 -19.18 5.19 6.88
C SER A 364 -19.20 3.65 6.95
N PHE A 365 -19.48 3.11 8.15
CA PHE A 365 -19.79 1.70 8.36
C PHE A 365 -20.85 1.53 9.45
N THR A 366 -21.48 0.36 9.46
CA THR A 366 -22.38 -0.12 10.53
C THR A 366 -21.82 -1.41 11.10
N VAL A 367 -22.01 -1.64 12.41
CA VAL A 367 -21.66 -2.89 13.10
C VAL A 367 -22.93 -3.68 13.46
N SER A 368 -22.83 -5.01 13.53
CA SER A 368 -23.94 -5.91 13.86
C SER A 368 -23.46 -7.16 14.58
N ARG A 369 -24.28 -7.70 15.50
CA ARG A 369 -24.00 -9.00 16.17
C ARG A 369 -23.95 -10.11 15.13
N VAL A 370 -22.96 -11.01 15.21
CA VAL A 370 -22.86 -12.17 14.33
C VAL A 370 -24.06 -13.07 14.56
N THR A 371 -24.95 -13.19 13.57
CA THR A 371 -26.07 -14.12 13.66
C THR A 371 -25.61 -15.54 13.37
N VAL A 372 -26.05 -16.48 14.20
CA VAL A 372 -25.79 -17.92 14.02
C VAL A 372 -27.02 -18.55 13.37
N LYS A 373 -26.80 -19.32 12.29
CA LYS A 373 -27.84 -20.11 11.62
C LYS A 373 -27.45 -21.60 11.64
N ALA A 374 -28.28 -22.44 12.26
CA ALA A 374 -28.18 -23.89 12.08
C ALA A 374 -28.63 -24.27 10.67
N ILE A 375 -27.94 -25.24 10.06
CA ILE A 375 -28.17 -25.66 8.66
C ILE A 375 -28.24 -27.19 8.55
N THR A 376 -28.88 -27.69 7.50
CA THR A 376 -28.90 -29.13 7.19
C THR A 376 -27.63 -29.52 6.41
N CYS A 377 -27.26 -30.80 6.41
CA CYS A 377 -26.06 -31.28 5.73
C CYS A 377 -26.13 -31.07 4.20
N GLU A 378 -27.31 -31.19 3.60
CA GLU A 378 -27.65 -30.82 2.21
C GLU A 378 -27.52 -29.32 1.87
N THR A 379 -27.47 -28.43 2.87
CA THR A 379 -27.55 -26.98 2.61
C THR A 379 -26.32 -26.49 1.84
N THR A 380 -26.56 -25.73 0.76
CA THR A 380 -25.53 -25.16 -0.14
C THR A 380 -25.40 -23.64 0.00
N VAL A 381 -24.27 -23.08 -0.43
CA VAL A 381 -24.04 -21.62 -0.37
C VAL A 381 -24.95 -20.85 -1.31
N ALA A 382 -25.30 -21.44 -2.46
CA ALA A 382 -26.27 -20.84 -3.39
C ALA A 382 -27.65 -20.56 -2.75
N GLN A 383 -28.03 -21.32 -1.71
CA GLN A 383 -29.30 -21.15 -0.99
C GLN A 383 -29.20 -20.17 0.21
N LEU A 384 -28.00 -19.96 0.77
CA LEU A 384 -27.82 -19.16 1.99
C LEU A 384 -27.26 -17.75 1.75
N CYS A 385 -26.38 -17.60 0.77
CA CYS A 385 -25.65 -16.36 0.53
C CYS A 385 -25.97 -15.83 -0.88
N PRO A 386 -27.12 -15.14 -1.06
CA PRO A 386 -27.39 -14.41 -2.28
C PRO A 386 -26.35 -13.30 -2.43
N TYR A 387 -25.36 -13.50 -3.31
CA TYR A 387 -24.27 -12.56 -3.61
C TYR A 387 -24.73 -11.35 -4.46
N GLU A 388 -25.94 -10.88 -4.19
CA GLU A 388 -26.58 -9.73 -4.79
C GLU A 388 -26.05 -8.42 -4.19
N ARG A 389 -26.35 -7.28 -4.81
CA ARG A 389 -25.97 -5.96 -4.30
C ARG A 389 -27.17 -5.31 -3.59
N PRO A 390 -27.00 -4.67 -2.42
CA PRO A 390 -25.77 -4.57 -1.63
C PRO A 390 -25.39 -5.93 -1.00
N VAL A 391 -24.08 -6.21 -0.94
CA VAL A 391 -23.56 -7.52 -0.54
C VAL A 391 -23.97 -7.85 0.89
N LYS A 392 -24.84 -8.85 1.04
CA LYS A 392 -25.27 -9.39 2.33
C LYS A 392 -24.24 -10.42 2.82
N HIS A 393 -23.93 -10.38 4.11
CA HIS A 393 -22.98 -11.29 4.75
C HIS A 393 -23.61 -12.67 4.95
N CYS A 394 -22.81 -13.73 4.77
CA CYS A 394 -23.20 -15.06 5.24
C CYS A 394 -23.27 -15.05 6.78
N PRO A 395 -24.36 -15.53 7.41
CA PRO A 395 -24.38 -15.75 8.86
C PRO A 395 -23.33 -16.79 9.25
N ARG A 396 -22.91 -16.81 10.52
CA ARG A 396 -22.08 -17.90 11.07
C ARG A 396 -22.91 -19.17 11.06
N LEU A 397 -22.38 -20.26 10.51
CA LEU A 397 -23.15 -21.47 10.29
C LEU A 397 -22.83 -22.50 11.38
N TYR A 398 -23.85 -23.22 11.86
CA TYR A 398 -23.68 -24.39 12.70
C TYR A 398 -24.06 -25.64 11.93
N CYS A 399 -23.10 -26.54 11.77
CA CYS A 399 -23.28 -27.83 11.12
C CYS A 399 -23.58 -28.92 12.16
N PRO A 400 -24.60 -29.76 11.93
CA PRO A 400 -24.84 -30.96 12.73
C PRO A 400 -23.74 -32.01 12.47
N ARG A 401 -23.74 -33.04 13.31
CA ARG A 401 -22.92 -34.25 13.13
C ARG A 401 -23.42 -35.14 12.00
N ASN A 402 -22.57 -36.08 11.58
CA ASN A 402 -22.84 -37.19 10.67
C ASN A 402 -23.15 -36.83 9.20
N CYS A 403 -22.84 -35.60 8.76
CA CYS A 403 -23.00 -35.16 7.36
C CYS A 403 -22.17 -35.93 6.30
N VAL A 404 -21.31 -36.87 6.70
CA VAL A 404 -20.59 -37.76 5.77
C VAL A 404 -21.43 -38.98 5.36
N GLU A 405 -22.29 -39.47 6.25
CA GLU A 405 -23.14 -40.66 6.07
C GLU A 405 -24.37 -40.39 5.17
N GLU A 406 -24.67 -39.12 4.93
CA GLU A 406 -25.76 -38.67 4.06
C GLU A 406 -25.45 -38.92 2.56
N ASN A 407 -26.50 -39.11 1.76
CA ASN A 407 -26.39 -39.56 0.36
C ASN A 407 -25.44 -38.67 -0.48
N PRO A 408 -24.35 -39.24 -1.05
CA PRO A 408 -23.37 -38.47 -1.82
C PRO A 408 -23.93 -37.72 -3.04
N HIS A 409 -25.07 -38.14 -3.60
CA HIS A 409 -25.71 -37.49 -4.73
C HIS A 409 -26.44 -36.19 -4.36
N ILE A 410 -26.90 -36.06 -3.11
CA ILE A 410 -27.52 -34.85 -2.56
C ILE A 410 -26.41 -33.92 -2.07
N SER A 411 -25.60 -34.40 -1.12
CA SER A 411 -24.56 -33.61 -0.47
C SER A 411 -23.21 -33.70 -1.19
N ARG A 412 -23.17 -33.19 -2.42
CA ARG A 412 -21.96 -33.19 -3.28
C ARG A 412 -20.90 -32.20 -2.78
N VAL A 413 -19.64 -32.48 -3.08
CA VAL A 413 -18.49 -31.62 -2.77
C VAL A 413 -17.67 -31.40 -4.03
N ILE A 414 -17.60 -30.16 -4.53
CA ILE A 414 -16.93 -29.83 -5.79
C ILE A 414 -15.73 -28.93 -5.50
N GLY A 415 -14.51 -29.44 -5.75
CA GLY A 415 -13.26 -28.71 -5.53
C GLY A 415 -12.52 -29.02 -4.22
N THR A 416 -11.42 -28.30 -4.01
CA THR A 416 -10.45 -28.52 -2.92
C THR A 416 -9.81 -27.18 -2.55
N ARG A 417 -9.78 -26.83 -1.26
CA ARG A 417 -9.42 -25.50 -0.69
C ARG A 417 -10.34 -24.33 -1.12
N ILE A 418 -10.84 -24.35 -2.36
CA ILE A 418 -11.92 -23.51 -2.89
C ILE A 418 -12.94 -24.44 -3.54
N TYR A 419 -14.21 -24.17 -3.27
CA TYR A 419 -15.33 -25.05 -3.58
C TYR A 419 -16.45 -24.29 -4.32
N SER A 420 -17.26 -24.98 -5.11
CA SER A 420 -18.41 -24.35 -5.78
C SER A 420 -19.54 -24.11 -4.80
N ASP A 421 -20.22 -22.97 -4.95
CA ASP A 421 -21.50 -22.64 -4.31
C ASP A 421 -22.55 -23.78 -4.24
N LYS A 422 -22.57 -24.67 -5.24
CA LYS A 422 -23.38 -25.91 -5.32
C LYS A 422 -22.94 -27.05 -4.39
N SER A 423 -21.87 -26.89 -3.63
CA SER A 423 -21.39 -27.91 -2.68
C SER A 423 -22.16 -27.84 -1.36
N SER A 424 -22.42 -28.99 -0.76
CA SER A 424 -22.81 -29.10 0.66
C SER A 424 -21.77 -28.38 1.53
N ILE A 425 -22.23 -27.45 2.37
CA ILE A 425 -21.33 -26.65 3.19
C ILE A 425 -20.68 -27.52 4.27
N CYS A 426 -21.49 -28.29 5.01
CA CYS A 426 -21.02 -29.10 6.13
C CYS A 426 -20.09 -30.23 5.69
N ARG A 427 -20.45 -30.94 4.61
CA ARG A 427 -19.61 -32.03 4.10
C ARG A 427 -18.31 -31.50 3.50
N ALA A 428 -18.35 -30.38 2.79
CA ALA A 428 -17.11 -29.75 2.29
C ALA A 428 -16.24 -29.16 3.42
N ALA A 429 -16.83 -28.75 4.55
CA ALA A 429 -16.09 -28.35 5.75
C ALA A 429 -15.41 -29.55 6.44
N VAL A 430 -16.06 -30.72 6.51
CA VAL A 430 -15.38 -31.97 6.94
C VAL A 430 -14.25 -32.33 5.97
N HIS A 431 -14.48 -32.28 4.65
CA HIS A 431 -13.44 -32.52 3.63
C HIS A 431 -12.23 -31.59 3.83
N ALA A 432 -12.48 -30.30 4.12
CA ALA A 432 -11.45 -29.31 4.40
C ALA A 432 -10.69 -29.51 5.72
N GLY A 433 -11.09 -30.47 6.58
CA GLY A 433 -10.54 -30.64 7.93
C GLY A 433 -10.94 -29.53 8.91
N VAL A 434 -12.01 -28.79 8.58
CA VAL A 434 -12.47 -27.59 9.31
C VAL A 434 -13.38 -27.94 10.49
N ILE A 435 -14.13 -29.04 10.40
CA ILE A 435 -14.91 -29.64 11.49
C ILE A 435 -14.79 -31.16 11.44
N ARG A 436 -15.06 -31.83 12.57
CA ARG A 436 -15.16 -33.30 12.62
C ARG A 436 -16.59 -33.76 12.32
N ASN A 437 -16.74 -34.88 11.61
CA ASN A 437 -18.05 -35.45 11.29
C ASN A 437 -18.86 -35.82 12.55
N ASP A 438 -18.22 -36.41 13.55
CA ASP A 438 -18.89 -36.95 14.75
C ASP A 438 -19.40 -35.90 15.74
N VAL A 439 -18.79 -34.69 15.72
CA VAL A 439 -19.15 -33.56 16.59
C VAL A 439 -19.98 -32.50 15.85
N GLY A 440 -19.78 -32.32 14.54
CA GLY A 440 -20.26 -31.13 13.83
C GLY A 440 -19.43 -29.89 14.22
N GLY A 441 -20.05 -28.71 14.19
CA GLY A 441 -19.44 -27.48 14.74
C GLY A 441 -19.77 -26.19 14.00
N TYR A 442 -19.17 -25.09 14.48
CA TYR A 442 -19.31 -23.76 13.87
C TYR A 442 -18.31 -23.53 12.74
N ILE A 443 -18.80 -23.02 11.61
CA ILE A 443 -18.00 -22.72 10.43
C ILE A 443 -18.37 -21.37 9.83
N ASP A 444 -17.36 -20.72 9.26
CA ASP A 444 -17.53 -19.47 8.52
C ASP A 444 -17.27 -19.68 7.02
N VAL A 445 -18.16 -19.14 6.20
CA VAL A 445 -18.15 -19.21 4.74
C VAL A 445 -17.74 -17.86 4.17
N MET A 446 -16.75 -17.85 3.28
CA MET A 446 -16.31 -16.64 2.58
C MET A 446 -16.42 -16.82 1.06
N PRO A 447 -17.01 -15.85 0.33
CA PRO A 447 -16.90 -15.79 -1.11
C PRO A 447 -15.45 -15.62 -1.56
N VAL A 448 -15.14 -16.11 -2.76
CA VAL A 448 -13.88 -15.84 -3.48
C VAL A 448 -14.16 -15.58 -4.96
N ASP A 449 -13.20 -14.94 -5.64
CA ASP A 449 -13.34 -14.58 -7.06
C ASP A 449 -13.48 -15.80 -8.00
N LYS A 450 -14.07 -15.57 -9.17
CA LYS A 450 -14.52 -16.65 -10.05
C LYS A 450 -13.37 -17.52 -10.59
N ARG A 451 -13.49 -18.84 -10.44
CA ARG A 451 -12.55 -19.84 -10.95
C ARG A 451 -13.17 -20.71 -12.04
N LYS A 452 -12.54 -20.78 -13.22
CA LYS A 452 -12.98 -21.62 -14.34
C LYS A 452 -12.82 -23.14 -14.09
N HIS A 453 -11.98 -23.52 -13.12
CA HIS A 453 -11.56 -24.91 -12.90
C HIS A 453 -11.46 -25.26 -11.41
N TYR A 454 -11.86 -26.49 -11.05
CA TYR A 454 -11.74 -27.06 -9.71
C TYR A 454 -10.88 -28.33 -9.70
N ILE A 455 -10.11 -28.51 -8.62
CA ILE A 455 -9.25 -29.67 -8.39
C ILE A 455 -9.96 -30.65 -7.46
N ALA A 456 -10.13 -31.88 -7.91
CA ALA A 456 -10.56 -33.01 -7.09
C ALA A 456 -9.46 -33.45 -6.12
N SER A 457 -9.83 -33.91 -4.93
CA SER A 457 -8.94 -34.70 -4.06
C SER A 457 -9.76 -35.59 -3.11
N TYR A 458 -9.07 -36.45 -2.37
CA TYR A 458 -9.67 -37.25 -1.29
C TYR A 458 -9.09 -36.76 0.05
N GLN A 459 -9.93 -36.24 0.93
CA GLN A 459 -9.53 -35.67 2.22
C GLN A 459 -10.59 -35.98 3.29
N ASN A 460 -10.15 -36.35 4.49
CA ASN A 460 -11.00 -36.56 5.68
C ASN A 460 -12.21 -37.47 5.42
N GLY A 461 -11.99 -38.59 4.71
CA GLY A 461 -13.01 -39.59 4.39
C GLY A 461 -13.85 -39.29 3.13
N ILE A 462 -13.74 -38.09 2.56
CA ILE A 462 -14.60 -37.60 1.47
C ILE A 462 -13.79 -37.46 0.18
N SER A 463 -14.39 -37.84 -0.95
CA SER A 463 -13.88 -37.54 -2.29
C SER A 463 -14.56 -36.29 -2.85
N SER A 464 -13.80 -35.34 -3.39
CA SER A 464 -14.34 -34.15 -4.05
C SER A 464 -14.25 -34.22 -5.58
N GLU A 465 -15.24 -33.66 -6.26
CA GLU A 465 -15.36 -33.72 -7.71
C GLU A 465 -14.52 -32.63 -8.41
N ARG A 466 -14.01 -32.97 -9.60
CA ARG A 466 -13.46 -31.98 -10.54
C ARG A 466 -14.59 -31.38 -11.36
N TYR A 467 -14.52 -30.08 -11.64
CA TYR A 467 -15.49 -29.40 -12.50
C TYR A 467 -14.79 -28.36 -13.37
N LEU A 468 -15.23 -28.27 -14.63
CA LEU A 468 -14.70 -27.39 -15.67
C LEU A 468 -15.87 -26.60 -16.25
N LEU A 469 -15.78 -25.27 -16.22
CA LEU A 469 -16.85 -24.41 -16.73
C LEU A 469 -16.69 -24.16 -18.24
N SER A 470 -17.68 -24.61 -19.02
CA SER A 470 -17.75 -24.50 -20.48
C SER A 470 -18.62 -23.33 -20.97
N SER A 471 -19.08 -22.44 -20.09
CA SER A 471 -19.97 -21.32 -20.46
C SER A 471 -19.67 -20.03 -19.66
N PRO A 472 -19.95 -18.84 -20.23
CA PRO A 472 -19.57 -17.56 -19.63
C PRO A 472 -20.34 -17.22 -18.35
N CYS A 473 -21.56 -17.72 -18.19
CA CYS A 473 -22.39 -17.55 -16.99
C CYS A 473 -21.95 -18.47 -15.84
N GLY A 474 -20.70 -18.30 -15.38
CA GLY A 474 -20.13 -19.09 -14.30
C GLY A 474 -20.79 -18.82 -12.93
N PRO A 475 -20.99 -19.85 -12.08
CA PRO A 475 -21.53 -19.74 -10.72
C PRO A 475 -20.60 -18.98 -9.75
N ASN A 476 -20.93 -18.98 -8.46
CA ASN A 476 -20.13 -18.35 -7.41
C ASN A 476 -19.28 -19.38 -6.65
N HIS A 477 -18.28 -18.89 -5.91
CA HIS A 477 -17.22 -19.73 -5.33
C HIS A 477 -17.00 -19.37 -3.86
N PHE A 478 -16.65 -20.35 -3.03
CA PHE A 478 -16.40 -20.10 -1.60
C PHE A 478 -15.26 -20.94 -1.00
N ARG A 479 -14.83 -20.54 0.20
CA ARG A 479 -13.94 -21.28 1.10
C ARG A 479 -14.59 -21.36 2.50
N MET A 480 -14.42 -22.48 3.19
CA MET A 480 -14.80 -22.62 4.61
C MET A 480 -13.59 -22.37 5.51
N GLN A 481 -13.83 -21.94 6.75
CA GLN A 481 -12.83 -21.94 7.82
C GLN A 481 -13.42 -22.38 9.16
N ALA A 482 -12.53 -22.88 10.03
CA ALA A 482 -12.85 -23.34 11.37
C ALA A 482 -12.93 -22.16 12.34
N VAL A 483 -14.01 -22.10 13.12
CA VAL A 483 -14.19 -21.06 14.16
C VAL A 483 -13.71 -21.62 15.51
N THR A 484 -12.39 -21.71 15.66
CA THR A 484 -11.74 -22.05 16.93
C THR A 484 -11.33 -20.79 17.66
N SER A 485 -11.79 -20.66 18.92
CA SER A 485 -11.21 -19.70 19.85
C SER A 485 -9.80 -20.17 20.25
N CYS A 486 -8.85 -19.25 20.38
CA CYS A 486 -7.53 -19.54 20.91
C CYS A 486 -7.59 -19.79 22.43
N MET A 487 -8.04 -20.98 22.83
CA MET A 487 -7.79 -21.48 24.19
C MET A 487 -6.27 -21.50 24.44
N GLN A 488 -5.87 -21.03 25.62
CA GLN A 488 -4.48 -20.77 25.95
C GLN A 488 -3.64 -22.06 25.91
N CYS A 489 -2.53 -22.04 25.16
CA CYS A 489 -1.49 -23.05 25.28
C CYS A 489 -0.78 -22.90 26.64
N THR A 490 -1.18 -23.71 27.62
CA THR A 490 -0.49 -23.82 28.91
C THR A 490 0.57 -24.92 28.83
N TRP A 491 1.84 -24.50 28.84
CA TRP A 491 3.08 -25.25 29.05
C TRP A 491 3.31 -26.53 28.20
#